data_AF-A0A7M1LDP5-F1
#
_entry.id   AF-A0A7M1LDP5-F1
#
_cell.length_a   1.000
_cell.length_b   1.000
_cell.length_c   1.000
_cell.angle_alpha   90.00
_cell.angle_beta   90.00
_cell.angle_gamma   90.00
#
_symmetry.space_group_name_H-M   'P 1'
#
loop_
_entity.id
_entity.type
_entity.pdbx_description
1 polymer ?
#
loop_
_entity_poly.entity_id
_entity_poly.type
_entity_poly.pdbx_seq_one_letter_code
_entity_poly.pdbx_strand_id
1 'polypeptide(L)'
;MLVRKISLRLDSKTFEKVKFKAALAGVNISEYIRHTLVSAKPPVHKFDKITIYKLSKVVSILNQVALTISSKEQLSSDYLLNILAEIYKLLDEIFKKIEGEKDVS
;
A
#
# COMPACT_ATOMS: atom_id res chain seq x y z
N MET A 1 3.17 -37.35 -3.71
CA MET A 1 2.99 -35.90 -3.95
C MET A 1 4.33 -35.33 -4.41
N LEU A 2 4.46 -34.90 -5.67
CA LEU A 2 5.72 -34.34 -6.19
C LEU A 2 5.87 -32.90 -5.70
N VAL A 3 6.66 -32.68 -4.65
CA VAL A 3 7.05 -31.33 -4.21
C VAL A 3 8.13 -30.81 -5.16
N ARG A 4 7.73 -30.09 -6.22
CA ARG A 4 8.69 -29.38 -7.08
C ARG A 4 9.10 -28.08 -6.40
N LYS A 5 10.35 -28.02 -5.95
CA LYS A 5 10.97 -26.81 -5.40
C LYS A 5 11.59 -26.00 -6.54
N ILE A 6 11.19 -24.73 -6.65
CA ILE A 6 11.78 -23.78 -7.59
C ILE A 6 12.58 -22.76 -6.78
N SER A 7 13.85 -22.57 -7.14
CA SER A 7 14.70 -21.55 -6.57
C SER A 7 14.80 -20.37 -7.53
N LEU A 8 14.49 -19.16 -7.06
CA LEU A 8 14.58 -17.92 -7.83
C LEU A 8 15.64 -17.04 -7.20
N ARG A 9 16.52 -16.45 -8.03
CA ARG A 9 17.46 -15.41 -7.61
C ARG A 9 16.90 -14.06 -8.02
N LEU A 10 16.69 -13.19 -7.04
CA LEU A 10 16.22 -11.82 -7.23
C LEU A 10 17.25 -10.89 -6.61
N ASP A 11 17.46 -9.73 -7.23
CA ASP A 11 18.16 -8.64 -6.56
C ASP A 11 17.30 -8.09 -5.39
N SER A 12 17.94 -7.36 -4.47
CA SER A 12 17.29 -6.84 -3.25
C SER A 12 16.08 -5.95 -3.56
N LYS A 13 16.18 -5.09 -4.58
CA LYS A 13 15.09 -4.18 -4.97
C LYS A 13 13.91 -4.95 -5.55
N THR A 14 14.17 -5.98 -6.35
CA THR A 14 13.14 -6.85 -6.92
C THR A 14 12.48 -7.71 -5.84
N PHE A 15 13.27 -8.24 -4.90
CA PHE A 15 12.74 -9.01 -3.77
C PHE A 15 11.79 -8.17 -2.90
N GLU A 16 12.18 -6.93 -2.54
CA GLU A 16 11.32 -6.03 -1.76
C GLU A 16 10.03 -5.66 -2.51
N LYS A 17 10.10 -5.44 -3.82
CA LYS A 17 8.91 -5.22 -4.65
C LYS A 17 7.96 -6.42 -4.63
N VAL A 18 8.48 -7.65 -4.73
CA VAL A 18 7.66 -8.88 -4.69
C VAL A 18 7.03 -9.04 -3.32
N LYS A 19 7.81 -8.84 -2.25
CA LYS A 19 7.33 -8.88 -0.86
C LYS A 19 6.21 -7.88 -0.61
N PHE A 20 6.38 -6.65 -1.08
CA PHE A 20 5.36 -5.61 -0.98
C PHE A 20 4.08 -5.98 -1.73
N LYS A 21 4.19 -6.46 -2.97
CA LYS A 21 3.01 -6.87 -3.75
C LYS A 21 2.29 -8.09 -3.16
N ALA A 22 3.04 -9.05 -2.62
CA ALA A 22 2.47 -10.19 -1.89
C ALA A 22 1.68 -9.73 -0.66
N ALA A 23 2.24 -8.80 0.13
CA ALA A 23 1.57 -8.20 1.27
C ALA A 23 0.29 -7.45 0.85
N LEU A 24 0.33 -6.66 -0.22
CA LEU A 24 -0.85 -5.98 -0.77
C LEU A 24 -1.93 -6.94 -1.29
N ALA A 25 -1.53 -8.10 -1.79
CA ALA A 25 -2.44 -9.16 -2.22
C ALA A 25 -2.95 -10.00 -1.04
N GLY A 26 -2.44 -9.80 0.18
CA GLY A 26 -2.81 -10.57 1.36
C GLY A 26 -2.37 -12.04 1.32
N VAL A 27 -1.36 -12.38 0.52
CA VAL A 27 -0.83 -13.75 0.36
C VAL A 27 0.65 -13.82 0.72
N ASN A 28 1.16 -15.02 1.02
CA ASN A 28 2.59 -15.20 1.25
C ASN A 28 3.41 -15.03 -0.05
N ILE A 29 4.71 -14.78 0.08
CA ILE A 29 5.61 -14.50 -1.06
C ILE A 29 5.60 -15.67 -2.07
N SER A 30 5.67 -16.91 -1.59
CA SER A 30 5.71 -18.09 -2.46
C SER A 30 4.41 -18.26 -3.25
N GLU A 31 3.28 -18.01 -2.62
CA GLU A 31 1.95 -18.03 -3.24
C GLU A 31 1.80 -16.93 -4.27
N TYR A 32 2.21 -15.70 -3.94
CA TYR A 32 2.24 -14.59 -4.89
C TYR A 32 3.10 -14.90 -6.13
N ILE A 33 4.28 -15.48 -5.94
CA ILE A 33 5.18 -15.90 -7.03
C ILE A 33 4.53 -17.01 -7.87
N ARG A 34 3.93 -18.02 -7.25
CA ARG A 34 3.22 -19.07 -7.97
C ARG A 34 2.08 -18.51 -8.81
N HIS A 35 1.26 -17.63 -8.23
CA HIS A 35 0.17 -16.99 -8.97
C HIS A 35 0.69 -16.14 -10.12
N THR A 36 1.74 -15.34 -9.93
CA THR A 36 2.29 -14.50 -11.00
C THR A 36 3.01 -15.29 -12.10
N LEU A 37 3.61 -16.44 -11.80
CA LEU A 37 4.30 -17.29 -12.79
C LEU A 37 3.37 -18.27 -13.52
N VAL A 38 2.33 -18.79 -12.85
CA VAL A 38 1.46 -19.85 -13.36
C VAL A 38 0.11 -19.31 -13.83
N SER A 39 -0.38 -18.22 -13.22
CA SER A 39 -1.67 -17.59 -13.54
C SER A 39 -1.42 -16.23 -14.20
N ALA A 40 -1.92 -16.02 -15.43
CA ALA A 40 -1.74 -14.75 -16.14
C ALA A 40 -2.37 -13.53 -15.45
N LYS A 41 -3.09 -13.72 -14.33
CA LYS A 41 -3.73 -12.66 -13.55
C LYS A 41 -3.17 -12.69 -12.11
N PRO A 42 -2.51 -11.61 -11.65
CA PRO A 42 -2.06 -11.52 -10.26
C PRO A 42 -3.27 -11.56 -9.32
N PRO A 43 -3.09 -12.05 -8.08
CA PRO A 43 -4.15 -12.07 -7.08
C PRO A 43 -4.77 -10.67 -6.96
N VAL A 44 -6.10 -10.62 -7.01
CA VAL A 44 -6.87 -9.37 -6.93
C VAL A 44 -6.58 -8.78 -5.55
N HIS A 45 -6.03 -7.56 -5.54
CA HIS A 45 -5.66 -6.87 -4.30
C HIS A 45 -6.86 -6.82 -3.34
N LYS A 46 -6.61 -7.09 -2.05
CA LYS A 46 -7.63 -6.98 -0.98
C LYS A 46 -8.25 -5.58 -0.90
N PHE A 47 -7.53 -4.56 -1.39
CA PHE A 47 -7.97 -3.19 -1.46
C PHE A 47 -8.01 -2.73 -2.91
N ASP A 48 -9.09 -2.05 -3.29
CA ASP A 48 -9.22 -1.55 -4.65
C ASP A 48 -8.16 -0.48 -4.98
N LYS A 49 -7.87 -0.29 -6.28
CA LYS A 49 -6.84 0.65 -6.75
C LYS A 49 -7.07 2.08 -6.24
N ILE A 50 -8.33 2.49 -6.08
CA ILE A 50 -8.70 3.82 -5.60
C ILE A 50 -8.29 3.99 -4.13
N THR A 51 -8.49 2.96 -3.30
CA THR A 51 -8.09 2.95 -1.89
C THR A 51 -6.57 3.04 -1.75
N ILE A 52 -5.84 2.26 -2.55
CA ILE A 52 -4.36 2.32 -2.59
C ILE A 52 -3.88 3.71 -3.02
N TYR A 53 -4.52 4.31 -4.03
CA TYR A 53 -4.19 5.66 -4.49
C TYR A 53 -4.41 6.71 -3.39
N LYS A 54 -5.57 6.70 -2.71
CA LYS A 54 -5.84 7.61 -1.59
C LYS A 54 -4.82 7.45 -0.46
N LEU A 55 -4.48 6.22 -0.10
CA LEU A 55 -3.46 5.94 0.91
C LEU A 55 -2.08 6.48 0.49
N SER A 56 -1.71 6.32 -0.79
CA SER A 56 -0.45 6.87 -1.31
C SER A 56 -0.39 8.39 -1.22
N LYS A 57 -1.53 9.08 -1.38
CA LYS A 57 -1.63 10.53 -1.22
C LYS A 57 -1.40 10.96 0.24
N VAL A 58 -1.98 10.23 1.21
CA VAL A 58 -1.71 10.47 2.65
C VAL A 58 -0.22 10.34 2.96
N VAL A 59 0.43 9.27 2.49
CA VAL A 59 1.87 9.06 2.68
C VAL A 59 2.69 10.19 2.04
N SER A 60 2.32 10.63 0.84
CA SER A 60 2.99 11.75 0.16
C SER A 60 2.92 13.05 0.98
N ILE A 61 1.74 13.38 1.51
CA ILE A 61 1.55 14.58 2.34
C ILE A 61 2.40 14.49 3.61
N LEU A 62 2.38 13.36 4.31
CA LEU A 62 3.21 13.12 5.50
C LEU A 62 4.70 13.26 5.19
N ASN A 63 5.16 12.73 4.05
CA ASN A 63 6.55 12.82 3.65
C ASN A 63 6.98 14.27 3.36
N GLN A 64 6.11 15.07 2.74
CA GLN A 64 6.37 16.49 2.54
C GLN A 64 6.49 17.24 3.87
N VAL A 65 5.57 17.01 4.81
CA VAL A 65 5.65 17.60 6.16
C VAL A 65 6.96 17.22 6.85
N ALA A 66 7.34 15.94 6.81
CA ALA A 66 8.58 15.48 7.42
C ALA A 66 9.81 16.16 6.81
N LEU A 67 9.83 16.36 5.49
CA LEU A 67 10.91 17.09 4.81
C LEU A 67 10.96 18.57 5.23
N THR A 68 9.82 19.25 5.30
CA THR A 68 9.77 20.66 5.71
C THR A 68 10.17 20.86 7.18
N ILE A 69 9.78 19.95 8.07
CA ILE A 69 10.27 19.95 9.47
C ILE A 69 11.77 19.71 9.50
N SER A 70 12.27 18.76 8.69
CA SER A 70 13.69 18.43 8.62
C SER A 70 14.54 19.58 8.06
N SER A 71 14.00 20.40 7.15
CA SER A 71 14.66 21.62 6.65
C SER A 71 14.64 22.78 7.66
N LYS A 72 14.08 22.59 8.86
CA LYS A 72 13.90 23.61 9.92
C LYS A 72 13.08 24.81 9.46
N GLU A 73 12.29 24.66 8.41
CA GLU A 73 11.35 25.67 7.98
C GLU A 73 10.18 25.75 8.98
N GLN A 74 9.76 26.97 9.31
CA GLN A 74 8.59 27.17 10.16
C GLN A 74 7.33 26.80 9.37
N LEU A 75 6.62 25.79 9.84
CA LEU A 75 5.28 25.47 9.37
C LEU A 75 4.28 26.40 10.05
N SER A 76 3.43 27.06 9.27
CA SER A 76 2.34 27.85 9.83
C SER A 76 1.30 26.94 10.48
N SER A 77 0.65 27.41 11.55
CA SER A 77 -0.41 26.68 12.23
C SER A 77 -1.57 26.36 11.28
N ASP A 78 -1.92 27.29 10.39
CA ASP A 78 -2.98 27.10 9.39
C ASP A 78 -2.61 26.02 8.37
N TYR A 79 -1.35 25.95 7.95
CA TYR A 79 -0.88 24.91 7.04
C TYR A 79 -0.96 23.52 7.69
N LEU A 80 -0.54 23.40 8.95
CA LEU A 80 -0.65 22.15 9.70
C LEU A 80 -2.11 21.70 9.89
N LEU A 81 -3.00 22.63 10.23
CA LEU A 81 -4.44 22.35 10.37
C LEU A 81 -5.03 21.85 9.05
N ASN A 82 -4.71 22.50 7.93
CA ASN A 82 -5.18 22.10 6.61
C ASN A 82 -4.69 20.69 6.22
N ILE A 83 -3.42 20.38 6.50
CA ILE A 83 -2.88 19.03 6.26
C ILE A 83 -3.58 17.98 7.11
N LEU A 84 -3.76 18.25 8.40
CA LEU A 84 -4.44 17.31 9.30
C LEU A 84 -5.88 17.05 8.86
N ALA A 85 -6.60 18.11 8.45
CA ALA A 85 -7.94 17.98 7.91
C ALA A 85 -7.97 17.16 6.60
N GLU A 86 -7.02 17.38 5.69
CA GLU A 86 -6.92 16.63 4.43
C GLU A 86 -6.61 15.15 4.68
N ILE A 87 -5.65 14.85 5.55
CA ILE A 87 -5.30 13.47 5.94
C ILE A 87 -6.50 12.79 6.59
N TYR A 88 -7.17 13.46 7.54
CA TYR A 88 -8.34 12.92 8.21
C TYR A 88 -9.44 12.56 7.22
N LYS A 89 -9.76 13.47 6.29
CA LYS A 89 -10.78 13.23 5.25
C LYS A 89 -10.42 12.04 4.36
N LEU A 90 -9.17 11.95 3.90
CA LEU A 90 -8.72 10.84 3.06
C LEU A 90 -8.78 9.49 3.80
N LEU A 91 -8.41 9.47 5.08
CA LEU A 91 -8.49 8.28 5.92
C LEU A 91 -9.95 7.89 6.19
N ASP A 92 -10.83 8.83 6.52
CA ASP A 92 -12.28 8.58 6.71
C ASP A 92 -12.91 7.99 5.45
N GLU A 93 -12.58 8.52 4.27
CA GLU A 93 -13.04 7.96 2.99
C GLU A 93 -12.52 6.54 2.73
N ILE A 94 -11.29 6.22 3.17
CA ILE A 94 -10.73 4.86 3.08
C ILE A 94 -11.45 3.93 4.05
N PHE A 95 -11.64 4.35 5.31
CA PHE A 95 -12.30 3.55 6.35
C PHE A 95 -13.74 3.21 5.98
N LYS A 96 -14.54 4.20 5.56
CA LYS A 96 -15.93 3.98 5.12
C LYS A 96 -16.02 2.97 3.99
N LYS A 97 -15.06 2.97 3.07
CA LYS A 97 -15.02 2.04 1.95
C LYS A 97 -14.68 0.62 2.39
N ILE A 98 -13.70 0.47 3.29
CA ILE A 98 -13.32 -0.82 3.86
C ILE A 98 -14.46 -1.40 4.72
N GLU A 99 -15.21 -0.56 5.44
CA GLU A 99 -16.36 -1.00 6.26
C GLU A 99 -17.57 -1.36 5.39
N GLY A 100 -17.89 -0.56 4.36
CA GLY A 100 -18.98 -0.88 3.43
C GLY A 100 -18.77 -2.16 2.61
N GLU A 101 -17.52 -2.61 2.45
CA GLU A 101 -17.20 -3.91 1.83
C GLU A 101 -17.41 -5.11 2.77
N LYS A 102 -17.49 -4.90 4.10
CA LYS A 102 -17.71 -5.99 5.08
C LYS A 102 -19.16 -6.48 5.16
N ASP A 103 -20.14 -5.66 4.78
CA ASP A 103 -21.56 -6.02 4.84
C ASP A 103 -22.04 -6.89 3.65
N VAL A 104 -21.15 -7.21 2.70
CA VAL A 104 -21.49 -7.96 1.47
C VAL A 104 -20.72 -9.30 1.36
N SER A 105 -20.02 -9.75 2.42
CA SER A 105 -19.27 -11.01 2.44
C SER A 105 -19.84 -12.04 3.40
#